data_AF-A0A0Q8UE85-F1
#
_entry.id   AF-A0A0Q8UE85-F1
#
_cell.length_a   1.000
_cell.length_b   1.000
_cell.length_c   1.000
_cell.angle_alpha   90.00
_cell.angle_beta   90.00
_cell.angle_gamma   90.00
#
_symmetry.space_group_name_H-M   'P 1'
#
loop_
_entity.id
_entity.type
_entity.pdbx_description
1 polymer ?
#
loop_
_entity_poly.entity_id
_entity_poly.type
_entity_poly.pdbx_seq_one_letter_code
_entity_poly.pdbx_strand_id
1 'polypeptide(L)' 'MTTDRHLQYQAQYQRRLRAAAKAAGSSQINVTLPGELITRLDGLKGARGLSNRNDALALVLREYFDRGEDERNQAVSA' A
#
# COMPACT_ATOMS: atom_id res chain seq x y z
N MET A 1 22.82 -17.79 -11.61
CA MET A 1 21.89 -18.93 -11.79
C MET A 1 21.05 -19.06 -10.53
N THR A 2 19.78 -18.68 -10.56
CA THR A 2 18.83 -18.98 -9.47
C THR A 2 18.44 -20.45 -9.57
N THR A 3 18.81 -21.24 -8.58
CA THR A 3 18.42 -22.65 -8.46
C THR A 3 16.90 -22.77 -8.38
N ASP A 4 16.30 -23.83 -8.94
CA ASP A 4 14.84 -24.08 -8.86
C ASP A 4 14.30 -24.03 -7.43
N ARG A 5 15.12 -24.42 -6.46
CA ARG A 5 14.83 -24.34 -5.03
C ARG A 5 14.61 -22.90 -4.54
N HIS A 6 15.35 -21.94 -5.08
CA HIS A 6 15.22 -20.51 -4.77
C HIS A 6 13.91 -19.94 -5.34
N LEU A 7 13.54 -20.36 -6.55
CA LEU A 7 12.27 -19.96 -7.16
C LEU A 7 11.07 -20.54 -6.39
N GLN A 8 11.14 -21.80 -5.98
CA GLN A 8 10.13 -22.44 -5.14
C GLN A 8 10.00 -21.74 -3.78
N TYR A 9 11.12 -21.39 -3.15
CA TYR A 9 11.13 -20.66 -1.89
C TYR A 9 10.48 -19.27 -2.02
N GLN A 10 10.84 -18.51 -3.05
CA GLN A 10 10.22 -17.20 -3.33
C GLN A 10 8.72 -17.31 -3.60
N ALA A 11 8.29 -18.32 -4.38
CA ALA A 11 6.88 -18.55 -4.65
C ALA A 11 6.09 -18.90 -3.37
N GLN A 12 6.65 -19.75 -2.50
CA GLN A 12 6.04 -20.07 -1.21
C GLN A 12 5.97 -18.84 -0.29
N TYR A 13 7.03 -18.04 -0.25
CA TYR A 13 7.08 -16.81 0.54
C TYR A 13 6.02 -15.81 0.08
N GLN A 14 5.93 -15.54 -1.23
CA GLN A 14 4.90 -14.67 -1.80
C GLN A 14 3.48 -15.19 -1.54
N ARG A 15 3.28 -16.51 -1.58
CA ARG A 15 1.98 -17.13 -1.29
C ARG A 15 1.57 -16.92 0.17
N ARG A 16 2.51 -17.01 1.11
CA ARG A 16 2.27 -16.69 2.54
C ARG A 16 1.93 -15.21 2.74
N LEU A 17 2.66 -14.30 2.09
CA LEU A 17 2.36 -12.87 2.14
C LEU A 17 0.95 -12.55 1.62
N ARG A 18 0.54 -13.16 0.50
CA ARG A 18 -0.83 -13.01 -0.03
C ARG A 18 -1.90 -13.57 0.91
N ALA A 19 -1.64 -14.72 1.53
CA ALA A 19 -2.57 -15.30 2.50
C ALA A 19 -2.74 -14.42 3.75
N ALA A 20 -1.64 -13.87 4.27
CA ALA A 20 -1.66 -12.94 5.39
C ALA A 20 -2.40 -11.64 5.05
N ALA A 21 -2.13 -11.06 3.87
CA ALA A 21 -2.84 -9.88 3.38
C ALA A 21 -4.36 -10.13 3.26
N LYS A 22 -4.75 -11.29 2.72
CA LYS A 22 -6.17 -11.68 2.60
C LYS A 22 -6.82 -11.85 3.98
N ALA A 23 -6.12 -12.47 4.94
CA ALA A 23 -6.61 -12.61 6.31
C ALA A 23 -6.78 -11.25 7.02
N ALA A 24 -5.96 -10.27 6.68
CA ALA A 24 -6.07 -8.88 7.15
C ALA A 24 -7.13 -8.04 6.40
N GLY A 25 -7.93 -8.65 5.50
CA GLY A 25 -8.94 -7.94 4.70
C GLY A 25 -8.36 -7.07 3.57
N SER A 26 -7.06 -7.19 3.28
CA SER A 26 -6.43 -6.41 2.22
C SER A 26 -6.82 -6.95 0.84
N SER A 27 -7.30 -6.05 -0.02
CA SER A 27 -7.72 -6.35 -1.38
C SER A 27 -6.79 -5.67 -2.38
N GLN A 28 -6.44 -6.37 -3.48
CA GLN A 28 -5.56 -5.80 -4.51
C GLN A 28 -6.37 -4.91 -5.46
N ILE A 29 -5.94 -3.66 -5.60
CA ILE A 29 -6.45 -2.74 -6.61
C ILE A 29 -5.42 -2.65 -7.73
N ASN A 30 -5.81 -3.03 -8.94
CA ASN A 30 -4.98 -2.86 -10.14
C ASN A 30 -5.49 -1.61 -10.88
N VAL A 31 -4.70 -0.54 -10.86
CA VAL A 31 -5.06 0.74 -11.46
C VAL A 31 -3.88 1.31 -12.23
N THR A 32 -4.16 1.98 -13.35
CA THR A 32 -3.17 2.76 -14.09
C THR A 32 -3.13 4.16 -13.49
N LEU A 33 -1.95 4.60 -13.09
CA LEU A 33 -1.72 5.91 -12.47
C LEU A 33 -0.79 6.77 -13.34
N PRO A 34 -0.91 8.10 -13.31
CA PRO A 34 0.06 8.99 -13.93
C PRO A 34 1.47 8.75 -13.39
N GLY A 35 2.47 8.82 -14.26
CA GLY A 35 3.88 8.59 -13.88
C GLY A 35 4.37 9.53 -12.77
N GLU A 36 3.92 10.78 -12.78
CA GLU A 36 4.24 11.76 -11.75
C GLU A 36 3.81 11.31 -10.35
N LEU A 37 2.62 10.71 -10.23
CA LEU A 37 2.13 10.19 -8.96
C LEU A 37 3.01 9.04 -8.45
N ILE A 38 3.47 8.18 -9.36
CA ILE A 38 4.41 7.09 -9.02
C ILE A 38 5.72 7.68 -8.49
N THR A 39 6.27 8.70 -9.15
CA THR A 39 7.49 9.38 -8.69
C THR A 39 7.33 9.98 -7.30
N ARG A 40 6.19 10.63 -7.03
CA ARG A 40 5.90 11.20 -5.70
C ARG A 40 5.78 10.11 -4.63
N LEU A 41 5.12 8.99 -4.93
CA LEU A 41 5.02 7.85 -4.00
C LEU A 41 6.38 7.21 -3.72
N ASP A 42 7.25 7.09 -4.73
CA ASP A 42 8.61 6.57 -4.53
C ASP A 42 9.47 7.54 -3.69
N GLY A 43 9.30 8.85 -3.86
CA GLY A 43 9.92 9.86 -2.99
C GLY A 43 9.44 9.75 -1.54
N LEU A 44 8.13 9.62 -1.33
CA LEU A 44 7.53 9.46 0.00
C LEU A 44 8.02 8.17 0.68
N LYS A 45 8.12 7.07 -0.09
CA LYS A 45 8.66 5.80 0.38
C LYS A 45 10.06 5.96 0.94
N GLY A 46 10.94 6.66 0.23
CA GLY A 46 12.30 6.96 0.69
C GLY A 46 12.33 7.84 1.94
N ALA A 47 11.57 8.94 1.93
CA ALA A 47 11.55 9.91 3.03
C ALA A 47 11.01 9.33 4.35
N ARG A 48 10.08 8.37 4.29
CA ARG A 48 9.44 7.76 5.46
C ARG A 48 9.94 6.34 5.79
N GLY A 49 10.97 5.85 5.08
CA GLY A 49 11.52 4.51 5.30
C GLY A 49 10.53 3.37 5.03
N LEU A 50 9.60 3.56 4.10
CA LEU A 50 8.56 2.57 3.80
C LEU A 50 9.09 1.46 2.90
N SER A 51 8.53 0.26 3.04
CA SER A 51 9.02 -0.93 2.36
C SER A 51 8.58 -1.00 0.89
N ASN A 52 7.39 -0.45 0.58
CA ASN A 52 6.79 -0.56 -0.74
C ASN A 52 5.87 0.64 -1.05
N ARG A 53 5.48 0.78 -2.32
CA ARG A 53 4.61 1.88 -2.78
C ARG A 53 3.18 1.80 -2.24
N ASN A 54 2.69 0.60 -1.95
CA ASN A 54 1.35 0.43 -1.38
C ASN A 54 1.29 0.99 0.04
N ASP A 55 2.35 0.83 0.83
CA ASP A 55 2.46 1.45 2.16
C ASP A 55 2.42 2.98 2.05
N ALA A 56 3.15 3.54 1.06
CA ALA A 56 3.16 4.98 0.80
C ALA A 56 1.77 5.48 0.37
N LEU A 57 1.09 4.75 -0.51
CA LEU A 57 -0.27 5.07 -0.93
C LEU A 57 -1.27 4.96 0.23
N ALA A 58 -1.17 3.90 1.04
CA ALA A 58 -2.04 3.69 2.20
C ALA A 58 -1.89 4.81 3.23
N LEU A 59 -0.66 5.29 3.44
CA LEU A 59 -0.39 6.43 4.32
C LEU A 59 -1.09 7.71 3.82
N VAL A 60 -0.93 8.03 2.53
CA VAL A 60 -1.57 9.20 1.91
C VAL A 60 -3.09 9.11 1.97
N LEU A 61 -3.64 7.93 1.66
CA LEU A 61 -5.10 7.71 1.71
C LEU A 61 -5.62 7.82 3.14
N ARG A 62 -4.90 7.28 4.13
CA ARG A 62 -5.26 7.44 5.54
C ARG A 62 -5.27 8.91 5.93
N GLU A 63 -4.21 9.67 5.65
CA GLU A 63 -4.18 11.11 5.95
C GLU A 63 -5.33 11.88 5.25
N TYR A 64 -5.69 11.49 4.03
CA TYR A 64 -6.79 12.11 3.29
C TYR A 64 -8.16 11.78 3.89
N PHE A 65 -8.41 10.51 4.21
CA PHE A 65 -9.70 10.08 4.76
C PHE A 65 -9.88 10.46 6.23
N ASP A 66 -8.84 10.39 7.05
CA ASP A 66 -8.88 10.78 8.47
C ASP A 66 -9.17 12.27 8.60
N ARG A 67 -8.57 13.12 7.75
CA ARG A 67 -8.91 14.57 7.70
C ARG A 67 -10.35 14.83 7.27
N GLY A 68 -10.91 13.99 6.41
CA GLY A 68 -12.31 14.08 6.01
C GLY A 68 -13.29 13.68 7.12
N GLU A 69 -12.85 12.95 8.13
CA GLU A 69 -13.67 12.59 9.29
C GLU A 69 -13.92 13.80 10.19
N ASP A 70 -12.88 14.63 10.42
CA ASP A 70 -13.00 15.88 11.16
C ASP A 70 -13.92 16.90 10.45
N GLU A 71 -13.79 17.04 9.13
CA GLU A 71 -14.64 17.95 8.33
C GLU A 71 -16.11 17.49 8.27
N ARG A 72 -16.38 16.17 8.21
CA ARG A 72 -17.75 15.63 8.25
C ARG A 72 -18.38 15.75 9.63
N ASN A 73 -17.61 15.55 10.70
CA ASN A 73 -18.10 15.69 12.07
C ASN A 73 -18.48 17.15 12.39
N GLN A 74 -17.77 18.13 11.84
CA GLN A 74 -18.18 19.55 11.92
C GLN A 74 -19.49 19.83 11.17
N ALA A 75 -19.70 19.23 10.00
CA ALA A 75 -20.92 19.44 9.22
C ALA A 75 -22.18 18.80 9.82
N VAL A 76 -22.03 17.80 10.71
CA VAL A 76 -23.14 17.13 11.42
C VAL A 76 -23.41 17.74 12.79
N SER A 77 -22.46 18.50 13.34
CA SER A 77 -22.57 19.15 14.67
C SER A 77 -22.98 20.63 14.62
N ALA A 78 -23.25 21.19 13.43
CA ALA A 78 -23.71 22.56 13.21
C ALA A 78 -25.17 22.59 12.77
#